data_AF-A0AAV7BM64-F1
#
_entry.id   AF-A0AAV7BM64-F1
#
_cell.length_a   1.000
_cell.length_b   1.000
_cell.length_c   1.000
_cell.angle_alpha   90.00
_cell.angle_beta   90.00
_cell.angle_gamma   90.00
#
_symmetry.space_group_name_H-M   'P 1'
#
loop_
_entity.id
_entity.type
_entity.pdbx_description
1 polymer ?
#
loop_
_entity_poly.entity_id
_entity_poly.type
_entity_poly.pdbx_seq_one_letter_code
_entity_poly.pdbx_strand_id
1 'polypeptide(L)'
;MAPLRVLELYSGIGGMHCGLTESGASAEVVAAVDVNTIANEVYKHNFPNTPLWPKSIEGISLRELDSLAFDMILMSPPCQPFTRIGLQGDVSDPRAKSFLYVLEILPRCGVCSFIVLLSRLFLD
;
A
#
# COMPACT_ATOMS: atom_id res chain seq x y z
N MET A 1 -17.55 -7.25 -16.44
CA MET A 1 -16.22 -6.61 -16.44
C MET A 1 -15.25 -7.52 -15.70
N ALA A 2 -13.98 -7.54 -16.09
CA ALA A 2 -12.95 -8.23 -15.31
C ALA A 2 -12.78 -7.55 -13.94
N PRO A 3 -12.39 -8.28 -12.87
CA PRO A 3 -12.14 -7.67 -11.57
C PRO A 3 -11.00 -6.65 -11.66
N LEU A 4 -11.14 -5.54 -10.93
CA LEU A 4 -10.08 -4.55 -10.78
C LEU A 4 -8.87 -5.17 -10.08
N ARG A 5 -7.69 -4.99 -10.64
CA ARG A 5 -6.45 -5.51 -10.06
C ARG A 5 -5.87 -4.48 -9.11
N VAL A 6 -5.73 -4.81 -7.84
CA VAL A 6 -5.38 -3.86 -6.78
C VAL A 6 -4.00 -4.16 -6.22
N LEU A 7 -3.11 -3.18 -6.25
CA LEU A 7 -1.87 -3.21 -5.49
C LEU A 7 -2.12 -2.57 -4.11
N GLU A 8 -1.85 -3.30 -3.03
CA GLU A 8 -1.99 -2.79 -1.67
C GLU A 8 -0.61 -2.46 -1.08
N LEU A 9 -0.35 -1.18 -0.82
CA LEU A 9 0.88 -0.69 -0.20
C LEU A 9 0.62 -0.32 1.26
N TYR A 10 1.60 -0.58 2.14
CA TYR A 10 1.43 -0.40 3.58
C TYR A 10 0.26 -1.25 4.11
N SER A 11 0.21 -2.52 3.68
CA SER A 11 -0.96 -3.40 3.88
C SER A 11 -1.24 -3.68 5.35
N GLY A 12 -0.25 -3.54 6.24
CA GLY A 12 -0.38 -3.83 7.66
C GLY A 12 -0.96 -5.23 7.87
N ILE A 13 -1.97 -5.33 8.73
CA ILE A 13 -2.71 -6.58 8.99
C ILE A 13 -3.84 -6.86 7.98
N GLY A 14 -4.01 -6.00 6.97
CA GLY A 14 -4.97 -6.16 5.88
C GLY A 14 -6.34 -5.50 6.12
N GLY A 15 -6.37 -4.38 6.87
CA GLY A 15 -7.61 -3.64 7.13
C GLY A 15 -8.24 -3.05 5.86
N MET A 16 -7.42 -2.56 4.93
CA MET A 16 -7.90 -1.99 3.67
C MET A 16 -8.37 -3.10 2.72
N HIS A 17 -7.65 -4.22 2.64
CA HIS A 17 -8.13 -5.43 1.97
C HIS A 17 -9.50 -5.87 2.50
N CYS A 18 -9.68 -5.96 3.82
CA CYS A 18 -10.97 -6.29 4.41
C CYS A 18 -12.07 -5.32 3.92
N GLY A 19 -11.81 -4.01 3.97
CA GLY A 19 -12.73 -3.00 3.45
C GLY A 19 -13.08 -3.17 1.96
N LEU A 20 -12.11 -3.57 1.14
CA LEU A 20 -12.31 -3.86 -0.30
C LEU A 20 -13.22 -5.08 -0.51
N THR A 21 -13.02 -6.14 0.28
CA THR A 21 -13.87 -7.34 0.26
C THR A 21 -15.30 -7.00 0.67
N GLU A 22 -15.46 -6.29 1.78
CA GLU A 22 -16.77 -5.93 2.35
C GLU A 22 -17.53 -4.91 1.47
N SER A 23 -16.83 -4.11 0.66
CA SER A 23 -17.49 -3.18 -0.26
C SER A 23 -18.25 -3.88 -1.40
N GLY A 24 -18.04 -5.18 -1.60
CA GLY A 24 -18.63 -5.94 -2.72
C GLY A 24 -18.13 -5.49 -4.10
N ALA A 25 -17.01 -4.75 -4.14
CA ALA A 25 -16.42 -4.33 -5.41
C ALA A 25 -15.84 -5.58 -6.11
N SER A 26 -16.00 -5.66 -7.43
CA SER A 26 -15.31 -6.68 -8.22
C SER A 26 -13.84 -6.30 -8.35
N ALA A 27 -13.03 -6.74 -7.39
CA ALA A 27 -11.61 -6.43 -7.27
C ALA A 27 -10.82 -7.62 -6.70
N GLU A 28 -9.54 -7.69 -7.06
CA GLU A 28 -8.59 -8.70 -6.59
C GLU A 28 -7.28 -8.01 -6.19
N VAL A 29 -6.80 -8.27 -4.97
CA VAL A 29 -5.48 -7.79 -4.54
C VAL A 29 -4.39 -8.66 -5.15
N VAL A 30 -3.63 -8.09 -6.10
CA VAL A 30 -2.59 -8.81 -6.86
C VAL A 30 -1.25 -8.85 -6.13
N ALA A 31 -1.01 -7.92 -5.23
CA ALA A 31 0.12 -7.93 -4.31
C ALA A 31 -0.19 -7.03 -3.11
N ALA A 32 0.24 -7.47 -1.93
CA ALA A 32 0.23 -6.69 -0.70
C ALA A 32 1.66 -6.50 -0.21
N VAL A 33 2.00 -5.29 0.23
CA VAL A 33 3.36 -4.91 0.61
C VAL A 33 3.37 -4.28 1.99
N ASP A 34 4.14 -4.87 2.89
CA ASP A 34 4.51 -4.27 4.17
C ASP A 34 5.90 -4.72 4.62
N VAL A 35 6.61 -3.84 5.33
CA VAL A 35 7.93 -4.13 5.89
C VAL A 35 7.83 -4.80 7.27
N ASN A 36 6.70 -4.65 7.97
CA ASN A 36 6.49 -5.20 9.31
C ASN A 36 6.19 -6.70 9.25
N THR A 37 7.15 -7.50 9.67
CA THR A 37 7.05 -8.96 9.68
C THR A 37 5.91 -9.49 10.56
N ILE A 38 5.64 -8.85 11.71
CA ILE A 38 4.54 -9.26 12.60
C ILE A 38 3.20 -9.00 11.92
N ALA A 39 3.04 -7.84 11.29
CA ALA A 39 1.83 -7.52 10.55
C ALA A 39 1.63 -8.48 9.36
N ASN A 40 2.71 -8.84 8.68
CA ASN A 40 2.72 -9.80 7.58
C ASN A 40 2.24 -11.20 7.99
N GLU A 41 2.58 -11.69 9.19
CA GLU A 41 2.06 -12.96 9.71
C GLU A 41 0.53 -12.92 9.87
N VAL A 42 0.02 -11.83 10.45
CA VAL A 42 -1.44 -11.63 10.61
C VAL A 42 -2.12 -11.46 9.26
N TYR A 43 -1.53 -10.68 8.36
CA TYR A 43 -2.03 -10.50 7.00
C TYR A 43 -2.13 -11.84 6.28
N LYS A 44 -1.09 -12.68 6.34
CA LYS A 44 -1.07 -13.99 5.69
C LYS A 44 -2.10 -14.95 6.29
N HIS A 45 -2.36 -14.84 7.59
CA HIS A 45 -3.44 -15.58 8.24
C HIS A 45 -4.82 -15.15 7.71
N ASN A 46 -5.05 -13.84 7.55
CA ASN A 46 -6.32 -13.29 7.08
C ASN A 46 -6.56 -13.53 5.57
N PHE A 47 -5.51 -13.39 4.76
CA PHE A 47 -5.55 -13.44 3.30
C PHE A 47 -4.53 -14.44 2.73
N PRO A 48 -4.70 -15.75 2.99
CA PRO A 48 -3.69 -16.77 2.67
C PRO A 48 -3.40 -16.90 1.17
N ASN A 49 -4.36 -16.53 0.32
CA ASN A 49 -4.25 -16.64 -1.13
C ASN A 49 -3.66 -15.40 -1.80
N THR A 50 -3.51 -14.29 -1.05
CA THR A 50 -2.98 -13.06 -1.60
C THR A 50 -1.45 -13.09 -1.63
N PRO A 51 -0.80 -12.71 -2.75
CA PRO A 51 0.64 -12.56 -2.80
C PRO A 51 1.10 -11.48 -1.83
N LEU A 52 1.93 -11.86 -0.86
CA LEU A 52 2.51 -10.97 0.13
C LEU A 52 3.98 -10.73 -0.19
N TRP A 53 4.37 -9.46 -0.26
CA TRP A 53 5.73 -9.01 -0.50
C TRP A 53 6.28 -8.39 0.78
N PRO A 54 6.96 -9.18 1.64
CA PRO A 54 7.49 -8.72 2.92
C PRO A 54 8.79 -7.93 2.71
N LYS A 55 8.69 -6.76 2.06
CA LYS A 55 9.82 -5.90 1.73
C LYS A 55 9.46 -4.42 1.86
N SER A 56 10.48 -3.58 1.98
CA SER A 56 10.33 -2.13 1.92
C SER A 56 9.84 -1.71 0.52
N ILE A 57 8.99 -0.69 0.49
CA ILE A 57 8.40 -0.16 -0.75
C ILE A 57 9.49 0.45 -1.65
N GLU A 58 10.52 1.05 -1.07
CA GLU A 58 11.70 1.54 -1.77
C GLU A 58 12.49 0.42 -2.48
N GLY A 59 12.28 -0.84 -2.08
CA GLY A 59 12.84 -2.01 -2.73
C GLY A 59 12.02 -2.54 -3.91
N ILE A 60 10.90 -1.90 -4.27
CA ILE A 60 10.08 -2.29 -5.43
C ILE A 60 10.58 -1.57 -6.67
N SER A 61 11.08 -2.32 -7.65
CA SER A 61 11.49 -1.77 -8.94
C SER A 61 10.29 -1.45 -9.85
N LEU A 62 10.50 -0.54 -10.80
CA LEU A 62 9.48 -0.21 -11.82
C LEU A 62 9.05 -1.45 -12.62
N ARG A 63 10.01 -2.34 -12.94
CA ARG A 63 9.73 -3.60 -13.62
C ARG A 63 8.78 -4.49 -12.82
N GLU A 64 8.96 -4.57 -11.50
CA GLU A 64 8.05 -5.35 -10.64
C GLU A 64 6.64 -4.74 -10.64
N LEU A 65 6.52 -3.41 -10.55
CA LEU A 65 5.22 -2.72 -10.62
C LEU A 65 4.52 -2.95 -11.97
N ASP A 66 5.23 -2.77 -13.09
CA ASP A 66 4.67 -2.98 -14.42
C ASP A 66 4.24 -4.45 -14.63
N SER A 67 4.97 -5.41 -14.04
CA SER A 67 4.64 -6.84 -14.13
C SER A 67 3.32 -7.22 -13.44
N LEU A 68 2.89 -6.42 -12.45
CA LEU A 68 1.64 -6.66 -11.73
C LEU A 68 0.41 -6.27 -12.57
N ALA A 69 0.56 -5.39 -13.57
CA ALA A 69 -0.53 -4.90 -14.40
C ALA A 69 -1.79 -4.53 -13.58
N PHE A 70 -1.61 -3.71 -12.53
CA PHE A 70 -2.69 -3.33 -11.62
C PHE A 70 -3.48 -2.11 -12.14
N ASP A 71 -4.74 -2.01 -11.76
CA ASP A 71 -5.66 -0.92 -12.15
C ASP A 71 -5.89 0.10 -11.03
N MET A 72 -5.46 -0.22 -9.80
CA MET A 72 -5.74 0.59 -8.61
C MET A 72 -4.65 0.39 -7.55
N ILE A 73 -4.40 1.42 -6.75
CA ILE A 73 -3.52 1.35 -5.57
C ILE A 73 -4.32 1.66 -4.32
N LEU A 74 -4.32 0.70 -3.39
CA LEU A 74 -4.83 0.88 -2.05
C LEU A 74 -3.63 1.17 -1.14
N MET A 75 -3.64 2.25 -0.35
CA MET A 75 -2.49 2.53 0.52
C MET A 75 -2.80 3.22 1.84
N SER A 76 -2.11 2.78 2.90
CA SER A 76 -2.18 3.37 4.25
C SER A 76 -0.79 3.80 4.76
N PRO A 77 -0.16 4.82 4.15
CA PRO A 77 1.17 5.27 4.53
C PRO A 77 1.22 5.79 5.98
N PRO A 78 2.38 5.71 6.66
CA PRO A 78 2.52 6.12 8.06
C PRO A 78 2.20 7.60 8.26
N CYS A 79 1.38 7.89 9.28
CA CYS A 79 0.87 9.24 9.58
C CYS A 79 1.85 10.13 10.38
N GLN A 80 2.86 9.52 11.03
CA GLN A 80 3.77 10.20 11.96
C GLN A 80 4.59 11.39 11.43
N PRO A 81 5.05 11.45 10.17
CA PRO A 81 5.81 12.62 9.69
C PRO A 81 4.93 13.86 9.46
N PHE A 82 3.59 13.73 9.48
CA PHE A 82 2.63 14.79 9.14
C PHE A 82 1.66 15.15 10.28
N THR A 83 1.85 14.63 11.50
CA THR A 83 1.03 14.98 12.67
C THR A 83 1.66 16.10 13.52
N ARG A 84 0.81 16.95 14.11
CA ARG A 84 1.21 18.15 14.89
C ARG A 84 1.81 17.84 16.28
N ILE A 85 1.92 16.55 16.64
CA ILE A 85 2.44 16.07 17.93
C ILE A 85 3.71 15.26 17.66
N GLY A 86 4.84 15.95 17.48
CA GLY A 86 6.14 15.37 17.15
C GLY A 86 7.11 16.39 16.55
N LEU A 87 8.41 16.03 16.50
CA LEU A 87 9.48 16.84 15.89
C LEU A 87 9.12 17.12 14.42
N GLN A 88 9.12 18.41 14.06
CA GLN A 88 8.74 18.98 12.77
C GLN A 88 9.71 18.57 11.64
N GLY A 89 9.77 17.27 11.33
CA GLY A 89 10.72 16.68 10.39
C GLY A 89 10.33 16.80 8.93
N ASP A 90 9.04 16.98 8.61
CA ASP A 90 8.50 17.10 7.24
C ASP A 90 9.14 16.05 6.29
N VAL A 91 9.48 16.40 5.06
CA VAL A 91 10.24 15.58 4.09
C VAL A 91 11.61 15.04 4.56
N SER A 92 12.16 15.58 5.64
CA SER A 92 13.46 15.15 6.22
C SER A 92 13.31 13.91 7.10
N ASP A 93 12.10 13.50 7.41
CA ASP A 93 11.83 12.32 8.22
C ASP A 93 12.08 11.04 7.41
N PRO A 94 12.92 10.10 7.89
CA PRO A 94 13.12 8.80 7.24
C PRO A 94 11.81 8.05 6.97
N ARG A 95 10.76 8.30 7.77
CA ARG A 95 9.43 7.69 7.62
C ARG A 95 8.63 8.21 6.42
N ALA A 96 9.00 9.38 5.86
CA ALA A 96 8.41 9.92 4.64
C ALA A 96 9.05 9.33 3.36
N LYS A 97 10.24 8.73 3.46
CA LYS A 97 11.04 8.25 2.32
C LYS A 97 10.28 7.26 1.44
N SER A 98 9.61 6.28 2.05
CA SER A 98 8.82 5.27 1.33
C SER A 98 7.63 5.90 0.60
N PHE A 99 6.98 6.91 1.18
CA PHE A 99 5.87 7.61 0.53
C PHE A 99 6.34 8.52 -0.59
N LEU A 100 7.45 9.25 -0.40
CA LEU A 100 8.08 10.04 -1.46
C LEU A 100 8.53 9.15 -2.62
N TYR A 101 9.08 7.98 -2.34
CA TYR A 101 9.43 6.99 -3.36
C TYR A 101 8.21 6.56 -4.19
N VAL A 102 7.06 6.31 -3.54
CA VAL A 102 5.80 6.04 -4.24
C VAL A 102 5.45 7.21 -5.17
N LEU A 103 5.46 8.44 -4.67
CA LEU A 103 5.16 9.61 -5.50
C LEU A 103 6.11 9.80 -6.69
N GLU A 104 7.39 9.39 -6.55
CA GLU A 104 8.37 9.43 -7.63
C GLU A 104 8.16 8.34 -8.68
N ILE A 105 7.85 7.11 -8.24
CA ILE A 105 7.77 5.95 -9.13
C ILE A 105 6.44 5.84 -9.85
N LEU A 106 5.32 6.24 -9.23
CA LEU A 106 3.98 6.07 -9.81
C LEU A 106 3.78 6.77 -11.16
N PRO A 107 4.25 8.03 -11.38
CA PRO A 107 4.15 8.67 -12.69
C PRO A 107 4.94 7.97 -13.81
N ARG A 108 5.86 7.07 -13.44
CA ARG A 108 6.71 6.32 -14.37
C ARG A 108 6.14 4.96 -14.72
N CYS A 109 5.13 4.49 -13.98
CA CYS A 109 4.44 3.24 -14.25
C CYS A 109 3.56 3.36 -15.50
N GLY A 110 3.51 2.32 -16.32
CA GLY A 110 2.72 2.31 -17.57
C GLY A 110 1.20 2.17 -17.37
N VAL A 111 0.70 2.29 -16.13
CA VAL A 111 -0.68 1.97 -15.75
C VAL A 111 -1.56 3.22 -15.69
N CYS A 112 -2.78 3.08 -16.21
CA CYS A 112 -3.55 4.21 -16.75
C CYS A 112 -4.58 4.83 -15.78
N SER A 113 -4.82 4.22 -14.62
CA SER A 113 -5.83 4.70 -13.65
C SER A 113 -5.30 4.53 -12.22
N PHE A 114 -5.19 5.62 -11.46
CA PHE A 114 -4.84 5.56 -10.04
C PHE A 114 -5.99 6.13 -9.23
N ILE A 115 -6.69 5.29 -8.47
CA ILE A 115 -7.54 5.74 -7.36
C ILE A 115 -6.71 5.48 -6.10
N VAL A 116 -6.38 6.55 -5.36
CA VAL A 116 -5.63 6.50 -4.11
C VAL A 116 -6.60 6.70 -2.96
N LEU A 117 -6.82 5.64 -2.16
CA LEU A 117 -7.61 5.71 -0.93
C LEU A 117 -6.65 5.84 0.26
N LEU A 118 -6.57 7.03 0.86
CA LEU A 118 -5.78 7.30 2.07
C LEU A 118 -6.69 7.17 3.31
N SER A 119 -6.47 6.15 4.14
CA SER A 119 -7.07 6.11 5.47
C SER A 119 -6.08 6.66 6.50
N ARG A 120 -6.44 7.78 7.16
CA ARG A 120 -5.87 8.11 8.46
C ARG A 120 -6.50 7.14 9.47
N LEU A 121 -5.77 6.15 9.95
CA LEU A 121 -6.13 5.55 11.23
C LEU A 121 -5.86 6.60 12.30
N PHE A 122 -6.94 7.31 12.69
CA PHE A 122 -7.01 7.96 13.98
C PHE A 122 -6.75 6.89 15.04
N LEU A 123 -5.58 6.97 15.68
CA LEU A 123 -5.44 6.52 17.06
C LEU A 123 -5.80 7.73 17.91
N ASP A 124 -7.09 7.88 18.17
CA ASP A 124 -7.60 8.50 19.40
C ASP A 124 -8.47 7.46 20.10
#